data_AF-A0A178URX8-F1
#
_entry.id   AF-A0A178URX8-F1
#
_cell.length_a   1.000
_cell.length_b   1.000
_cell.length_c   1.000
_cell.angle_alpha   90.00
_cell.angle_beta   90.00
_cell.angle_gamma   90.00
#
_symmetry.space_group_name_H-M   'P 1'
#
loop_
_entity.id
_entity.type
_entity.pdbx_description
1 polymer ?
#
loop_
_entity_poly.entity_id
_entity_poly.type
_entity_poly.pdbx_seq_one_letter_code
_entity_poly.pdbx_strand_id
1 'polypeptide(L)'
;MAKSVSTAASSLVQNLRRYIKKPWQITGPCAHPEYLEAVPKATEYRLRCPATIDEEAIVPSSDPETVYNIVYHGRDQRRNRPPIRRYVLKKDNVVQMMNEKKSFDVSDFPKVYLTTTVEEDLDTRGGGYEK
;
A
#
# COMPACT_ATOMS: atom_id res chain seq x y z
N MET A 1 40.21 -46.14 21.56
CA MET A 1 40.06 -46.46 20.13
C MET A 1 40.39 -45.22 19.30
N ALA A 2 41.46 -45.27 18.50
CA ALA A 2 41.84 -44.16 17.63
C ALA A 2 40.82 -44.03 16.49
N LYS A 3 40.14 -42.88 16.39
CA LYS A 3 39.22 -42.60 15.27
C LYS A 3 40.05 -42.47 13.99
N SER A 4 39.61 -43.17 12.93
CA SER A 4 40.24 -43.17 11.60
C SER A 4 40.55 -41.75 11.11
N VAL A 5 41.75 -41.57 10.55
CA VAL A 5 42.23 -40.31 9.93
C VAL A 5 41.28 -39.81 8.83
N SER A 6 40.54 -40.70 8.17
CA SER A 6 39.54 -40.33 7.15
C SER A 6 38.35 -39.53 7.73
N THR A 7 37.96 -39.81 8.98
CA THR A 7 36.90 -39.09 9.69
C THR A 7 37.34 -37.69 10.14
N ALA A 8 38.62 -37.50 10.45
CA ALA A 8 39.18 -36.20 10.83
C ALA A 8 39.43 -35.28 9.62
N ALA A 9 39.80 -35.85 8.46
CA ALA A 9 39.92 -35.08 7.21
C ALA A 9 38.57 -34.62 6.67
N SER A 10 37.51 -35.43 6.83
CA SER A 10 36.15 -35.08 6.38
C SER A 10 35.56 -33.90 7.15
N SER A 11 35.85 -33.78 8.45
CA SER A 11 35.37 -32.65 9.27
C SER A 11 36.10 -31.35 8.96
N LEU A 12 37.39 -31.41 8.64
CA LEU A 12 38.18 -30.27 8.18
C LEU A 12 37.70 -29.73 6.83
N VAL A 13 37.41 -30.60 5.86
CA VAL A 13 36.85 -30.23 4.55
C VAL A 13 35.42 -29.68 4.69
N GLN A 14 34.60 -30.24 5.58
CA GLN A 14 33.27 -29.68 5.88
C GLN A 14 33.35 -28.28 6.51
N ASN A 15 34.35 -28.01 7.35
CA ASN A 15 34.58 -26.68 7.90
C ASN A 15 35.08 -25.69 6.83
N LEU A 16 35.99 -26.10 5.93
CA LEU A 16 36.43 -25.26 4.81
C LEU A 16 35.28 -24.90 3.85
N ARG A 17 34.36 -25.83 3.60
CA ARG A 17 33.17 -25.60 2.76
C ARG A 17 32.24 -24.50 3.31
N ARG A 18 32.30 -24.17 4.61
CA ARG A 18 31.53 -23.06 5.19
C ARG A 18 32.06 -21.68 4.81
N TYR A 19 33.33 -21.58 4.42
CA TYR A 19 33.97 -20.33 3.99
C TYR A 19 33.82 -20.08 2.48
N ILE A 20 33.41 -21.09 1.71
CA ILE A 20 33.09 -20.96 0.29
C ILE A 20 31.62 -20.55 0.19
N LYS A 21 31.37 -19.35 -0.33
CA LYS A 21 30.00 -18.88 -0.61
C LYS A 21 29.26 -19.90 -1.46
N LYS A 22 27.97 -20.09 -1.22
CA LYS A 22 27.15 -20.92 -2.10
C LYS A 22 27.21 -20.32 -3.51
N PRO A 23 27.20 -21.14 -4.59
CA PRO A 23 27.37 -20.62 -5.95
C PRO A 23 26.41 -19.49 -6.34
N TRP A 24 25.19 -19.49 -5.80
CA TRP A 24 24.15 -18.48 -6.02
C TRP A 24 24.22 -17.25 -5.09
N GLN A 25 25.22 -17.18 -4.20
CA GLN A 25 25.49 -16.02 -3.32
C GLN A 25 26.63 -15.14 -3.84
N ILE A 26 27.13 -15.42 -5.05
CA ILE A 26 28.23 -14.68 -5.68
C ILE A 26 27.70 -13.44 -6.40
N THR A 27 26.53 -13.56 -7.05
CA THR A 27 25.87 -12.47 -7.79
C THR A 27 24.35 -12.57 -7.63
N GLY A 28 23.65 -11.46 -7.84
CA GLY A 28 22.18 -11.39 -7.76
C GLY A 28 21.65 -11.03 -6.37
N PRO A 29 20.33 -11.11 -6.15
CA PRO A 29 19.68 -10.64 -4.92
C PRO A 29 20.26 -11.28 -3.65
N CYS A 30 20.58 -12.57 -3.69
CA CYS A 30 21.14 -13.32 -2.56
C CYS A 30 22.59 -12.95 -2.20
N ALA A 31 23.23 -12.05 -2.96
CA ALA A 31 24.57 -11.50 -2.70
C ALA A 31 24.53 -10.09 -2.08
N HIS A 32 23.34 -9.46 -1.98
CA HIS A 32 23.19 -8.12 -1.44
C HIS A 32 23.23 -8.13 0.11
N PRO A 33 23.88 -7.16 0.77
CA PRO A 33 23.95 -7.11 2.24
C PRO A 33 22.58 -6.94 2.92
N GLU A 34 21.59 -6.39 2.20
CA GLU A 34 20.23 -6.19 2.72
C GLU A 34 19.31 -7.41 2.48
N TYR A 35 19.78 -8.43 1.77
CA TYR A 35 18.98 -9.61 1.48
C TYR A 35 18.88 -10.53 2.71
N LEU A 36 17.66 -10.72 3.21
CA LEU A 36 17.32 -11.68 4.25
C LEU A 36 16.38 -12.75 3.67
N GLU A 37 16.63 -14.02 3.99
CA GLU A 37 15.73 -15.10 3.59
C GLU A 37 14.35 -14.93 4.26
N ALA A 38 13.29 -14.88 3.46
CA ALA A 38 11.92 -14.62 3.91
C ALA A 38 11.23 -15.85 4.55
N VAL A 39 11.99 -16.71 5.23
CA VAL A 39 11.47 -17.87 5.93
C VAL A 39 11.46 -17.56 7.43
N PRO A 40 10.40 -16.92 7.95
CA PRO A 40 10.33 -16.63 9.37
C PRO A 40 10.35 -17.93 10.16
N LYS A 41 11.05 -17.95 11.30
CA LYS A 41 11.02 -19.11 12.17
C LYS A 41 9.62 -19.24 12.78
N ALA A 42 9.15 -20.47 12.93
CA ALA A 42 7.87 -20.74 13.59
C ALA A 42 7.81 -20.22 15.04
N THR A 43 8.97 -20.00 15.68
CA THR A 43 9.08 -19.40 17.02
C THR A 43 8.88 -17.88 17.02
N GLU A 44 9.04 -17.22 15.88
CA GLU A 44 9.04 -15.76 15.74
C GLU A 44 7.73 -15.26 15.10
N TYR A 45 7.13 -16.03 14.18
CA TYR A 45 5.87 -15.69 13.52
C TYR A 45 4.67 -16.26 14.25
N ARG A 46 3.66 -15.42 14.53
CA ARG A 46 2.38 -15.81 15.14
C ARG A 46 2.57 -16.53 16.48
N LEU A 47 3.41 -15.95 17.35
CA LEU A 47 3.64 -16.43 18.72
C LEU A 47 2.33 -16.61 19.50
N ARG A 48 1.35 -15.74 19.24
CA ARG A 48 0.00 -15.84 19.77
C ARG A 48 -0.96 -16.28 18.67
N CYS A 49 -1.78 -17.27 18.99
CA CYS A 49 -2.87 -17.67 18.11
C CYS A 49 -3.90 -16.54 18.03
N PRO A 50 -4.50 -16.24 16.86
CA PRO A 50 -5.48 -15.17 16.73
C PRO A 50 -6.75 -15.33 17.58
N ALA A 51 -7.06 -16.56 17.98
CA ALA A 51 -8.18 -16.83 18.87
C ALA A 51 -7.80 -16.75 20.36
N THR A 52 -6.52 -16.59 20.68
CA THR A 52 -6.03 -16.36 22.05
C THR A 52 -6.04 -14.85 22.28
N ILE A 53 -6.93 -14.40 23.15
CA ILE A 53 -7.07 -12.99 23.51
C ILE A 53 -6.11 -12.64 24.65
N ASP A 54 -5.14 -11.78 24.37
CA ASP A 54 -4.18 -11.25 25.35
C ASP A 54 -4.63 -9.88 25.84
N GLU A 55 -5.20 -9.14 24.91
CA GLU A 55 -5.73 -7.79 25.06
C GLU A 55 -7.18 -7.82 24.58
N GLU A 56 -8.07 -7.20 25.36
CA GLU A 56 -9.46 -7.03 24.97
C GLU A 56 -9.56 -5.84 24.00
N ALA A 57 -9.70 -6.12 22.71
CA ALA A 57 -9.85 -5.08 21.70
C ALA A 57 -11.22 -4.38 21.84
N ILE A 58 -11.20 -3.08 22.16
CA ILE A 58 -12.38 -2.22 22.12
C ILE A 58 -12.45 -1.57 20.74
N VAL A 59 -13.31 -2.10 19.87
CA VAL A 59 -13.50 -1.56 18.50
C VAL A 59 -14.57 -0.46 18.54
N PRO A 60 -14.23 0.82 18.25
CA PRO A 60 -15.20 1.91 18.26
C PRO A 60 -16.26 1.71 17.17
N SER A 61 -17.54 1.85 17.51
CA SER A 61 -18.65 1.72 16.56
C SER A 61 -19.17 3.06 16.04
N SER A 62 -19.05 4.13 16.82
CA SER A 62 -19.61 5.44 16.50
C SER A 62 -18.70 6.54 17.01
N ASP A 63 -18.64 7.65 16.29
CA ASP A 63 -17.91 8.83 16.73
C ASP A 63 -18.50 9.37 18.05
N PRO A 64 -17.68 9.82 19.01
CA PRO A 64 -18.14 10.24 20.35
C PRO A 64 -19.23 11.32 20.32
N GLU A 65 -19.16 12.24 19.35
CA GLU A 65 -20.14 13.32 19.14
C GLU A 65 -21.54 12.81 18.79
N THR A 66 -21.65 11.59 18.25
CA THR A 66 -22.91 10.99 17.80
C THR A 66 -23.49 9.94 18.75
N VAL A 67 -22.81 9.67 19.87
CA VAL A 67 -23.25 8.72 20.90
C VAL A 67 -24.46 9.29 21.65
N TYR A 68 -24.34 10.52 22.15
CA TYR A 68 -25.42 11.18 22.90
C TYR A 68 -26.33 12.04 22.01
N ASN A 69 -25.78 12.63 20.96
CA ASN A 69 -26.57 13.36 19.96
C ASN A 69 -26.98 12.42 18.82
N ILE A 70 -28.14 11.79 18.98
CA ILE A 70 -28.64 10.77 18.04
C ILE A 70 -29.52 11.33 16.90
N VAL A 71 -29.56 12.65 16.72
CA VAL A 71 -30.38 13.28 15.67
C VAL A 71 -29.98 12.74 14.29
N TYR A 72 -30.92 12.01 13.66
CA TYR A 72 -30.58 11.20 12.48
C TYR A 72 -30.78 11.92 11.14
N HIS A 73 -31.74 12.84 11.00
CA HIS A 73 -32.07 13.43 9.70
C HIS A 73 -30.91 14.21 9.06
N GLY A 74 -30.04 14.83 9.86
CA GLY A 74 -28.81 15.48 9.38
C GLY A 74 -27.73 14.48 9.00
N ARG A 75 -27.61 13.37 9.76
CA ARG A 75 -26.63 12.29 9.55
C ARG A 75 -26.99 11.35 8.40
N ASP A 76 -28.26 11.28 8.03
CA ASP A 76 -28.76 10.38 6.98
C ASP A 76 -28.30 10.80 5.57
N GLN A 77 -27.11 10.38 5.18
CA GLN A 77 -26.54 10.66 3.86
C GLN A 77 -27.33 10.02 2.70
N ARG A 78 -28.13 8.98 2.97
CA ARG A 78 -28.90 8.28 1.93
C ARG A 78 -30.09 9.11 1.45
N ARG A 79 -30.79 9.75 2.38
CA ARG A 79 -32.01 10.54 2.10
C ARG A 79 -31.77 12.04 2.08
N ASN A 80 -30.78 12.54 2.82
CA ASN A 80 -30.42 13.96 2.87
C ASN A 80 -29.63 14.37 1.61
N ARG A 81 -30.25 14.18 0.44
CA ARG A 81 -29.71 14.57 -0.87
C ARG A 81 -30.67 15.54 -1.54
N PRO A 82 -30.16 16.51 -2.32
CA PRO A 82 -31.02 17.37 -3.12
C PRO A 82 -31.95 16.53 -4.02
N PRO A 83 -33.23 16.90 -4.14
CA PRO A 83 -34.15 16.23 -5.05
C PRO A 83 -33.71 16.42 -6.50
N ILE A 84 -34.09 15.48 -7.37
CA ILE A 84 -33.79 15.54 -8.80
C ILE A 84 -34.54 16.72 -9.41
N ARG A 85 -33.81 17.71 -9.94
CA ARG A 85 -34.37 18.86 -10.66
C ARG A 85 -34.35 18.59 -12.16
N ARG A 86 -35.52 18.35 -12.76
CA ARG A 86 -35.70 18.18 -14.21
C ARG A 86 -36.30 19.46 -14.79
N TYR A 87 -35.60 20.11 -15.72
CA TYR A 87 -36.09 21.30 -16.42
C TYR A 87 -35.95 21.09 -17.93
N VAL A 88 -36.87 21.68 -18.70
CA VAL A 88 -36.89 21.56 -20.17
C VAL A 88 -36.19 22.76 -20.78
N LEU A 89 -35.15 22.51 -21.58
CA LEU A 89 -34.52 23.54 -22.41
C LEU A 89 -35.24 23.62 -23.76
N LYS A 90 -35.87 24.77 -24.03
CA LYS A 90 -36.44 25.10 -25.34
C LYS A 90 -35.38 25.76 -26.22
N LYS A 91 -35.66 25.86 -27.52
CA LYS A 91 -34.80 26.54 -28.51
C LYS A 91 -34.37 27.93 -28.03
N ASP A 92 -35.30 28.74 -27.54
CA ASP A 92 -35.03 30.12 -27.12
C ASP A 92 -34.00 30.18 -25.99
N ASN A 93 -34.09 29.27 -25.01
CA ASN A 93 -33.14 29.18 -23.89
C ASN A 93 -31.72 28.88 -24.40
N VAL A 94 -31.59 27.95 -25.35
CA VAL A 94 -30.29 27.54 -25.89
C VAL A 94 -29.68 28.64 -26.76
N VAL A 95 -30.49 29.30 -27.61
CA VAL A 95 -30.03 30.44 -28.43
C VAL A 95 -29.57 31.60 -27.54
N GLN A 96 -30.28 31.87 -26.44
CA GLN A 96 -29.86 32.85 -25.46
C GLN A 96 -28.51 32.50 -24.83
N MET A 97 -28.32 31.25 -24.37
CA MET A 97 -27.04 30.80 -23.76
C MET A 97 -25.87 30.88 -24.75
N MET A 98 -26.08 30.52 -26.02
CA MET A 98 -25.05 30.66 -27.06
C MET A 98 -24.70 32.12 -27.33
N ASN A 99 -25.70 33.00 -27.30
CA ASN A 99 -25.48 34.43 -27.48
C ASN A 99 -24.80 35.07 -26.26
N GLU A 100 -25.01 34.55 -25.05
CA GLU A 100 -24.36 35.00 -23.82
C GLU A 100 -22.87 34.62 -23.80
N LYS A 101 -22.52 33.38 -24.18
CA LYS A 101 -21.13 32.90 -24.22
C LYS A 101 -20.42 33.34 -25.50
N LYS A 102 -19.85 34.55 -25.51
CA LYS A 102 -19.18 35.14 -26.69
C LYS A 102 -17.78 34.59 -26.99
N SER A 103 -17.02 34.23 -25.97
CA SER A 103 -15.67 33.69 -26.10
C SER A 103 -15.42 32.63 -25.04
N PHE A 104 -14.42 31.79 -25.28
CA PHE A 104 -13.93 30.80 -24.34
C PHE A 104 -12.58 31.27 -23.82
N ASP A 105 -12.50 31.46 -22.50
CA ASP A 105 -11.23 31.64 -21.81
C ASP A 105 -10.53 30.28 -21.66
N VAL A 106 -9.22 30.30 -21.42
CA VAL A 106 -8.41 29.08 -21.20
C VAL A 106 -8.95 28.24 -20.03
N SER A 107 -9.59 28.88 -19.03
CA SER A 107 -10.19 28.21 -17.88
C SER A 107 -11.49 27.46 -18.19
N ASP A 108 -12.20 27.81 -19.27
CA ASP A 108 -13.46 27.17 -19.68
C ASP A 108 -13.25 25.77 -20.28
N PHE A 109 -12.03 25.45 -20.71
CA PHE A 109 -11.72 24.16 -21.29
C PHE A 109 -11.51 23.09 -20.21
N PRO A 110 -12.06 21.87 -20.39
CA PRO A 110 -11.77 20.74 -19.52
C PRO A 110 -10.26 20.52 -19.37
N LYS A 111 -9.80 20.32 -18.13
CA LYS A 111 -8.38 20.08 -17.87
C LYS A 111 -7.98 18.72 -18.44
N VAL A 112 -6.85 18.70 -19.13
CA VAL A 112 -6.25 17.45 -19.64
C VAL A 112 -5.67 16.68 -18.48
N TYR A 113 -5.97 15.38 -18.39
CA TYR A 113 -5.24 14.47 -17.52
C TYR A 113 -3.87 14.18 -18.14
N LEU A 114 -2.88 15.02 -17.82
CA LEU A 114 -1.52 14.83 -18.28
C LEU A 114 -0.87 13.73 -17.43
N THR A 115 -0.59 12.59 -18.05
CA THR A 115 0.32 11.60 -17.47
C THR A 115 1.71 12.23 -17.44
N THR A 116 2.33 12.28 -16.27
CA THR A 116 3.68 12.81 -16.12
C THR A 116 4.69 11.98 -16.91
N THR A 117 5.79 12.60 -17.34
CA THR A 117 6.95 11.82 -17.78
C THR A 117 7.41 10.95 -16.61
N VAL A 118 7.61 9.67 -16.87
CA VAL A 118 8.18 8.77 -15.87
C VAL A 118 9.68 9.02 -15.89
N GLU A 119 10.23 9.48 -14.77
CA GLU A 119 11.66 9.43 -14.52
C GLU A 119 11.90 8.15 -13.72
N GLU A 120 12.71 7.24 -14.26
CA GLU A 120 13.06 6.01 -13.58
C GLU A 120 13.98 6.34 -12.41
N ASP A 121 13.44 6.21 -11.20
CA ASP A 121 14.18 6.31 -9.95
C ASP A 121 14.40 4.90 -9.37
N LEU A 122 15.57 4.67 -8.78
CA LEU A 122 15.88 3.42 -8.09
C LEU A 122 15.34 3.47 -6.65
N ASP A 123 16.10 4.10 -5.74
CA ASP A 123 15.81 4.15 -4.30
C ASP A 123 15.80 5.60 -3.78
N THR A 124 15.54 6.58 -4.64
CA THR A 124 15.75 8.01 -4.35
C THR A 124 14.75 8.56 -3.32
N ARG A 125 13.53 8.02 -3.28
CA ARG A 125 12.51 8.37 -2.29
C ARG A 125 12.72 7.58 -1.01
N GLY A 126 12.97 8.29 0.09
CA GLY A 126 13.19 7.67 1.41
C GLY A 126 14.48 6.85 1.50
N GLY A 127 15.34 6.85 0.47
CA GLY A 127 16.53 6.00 0.42
C GLY A 127 16.20 4.52 0.24
N GLY A 128 15.09 4.20 -0.44
CA GLY A 128 14.60 2.83 -0.62
C GLY A 128 13.74 2.31 0.54
N TYR A 129 13.55 3.12 1.58
CA TYR A 129 12.73 2.80 2.74
C TYR A 129 11.60 3.83 2.89
N GLU A 130 10.37 3.41 2.58
CA GLU A 130 9.16 4.19 2.86
C GLU A 130 8.88 4.15 4.37
N LYS A 131 8.73 5.33 4.99
CA LYS A 131 8.38 5.45 6.41
C LYS A 131 6.88 5.34 6.64
#